data_AF-A0A7C4QJQ3-F1
#
_entry.id   AF-A0A7C4QJQ3-F1
#
_cell.length_a   1.000
_cell.length_b   1.000
_cell.length_c   1.000
_cell.angle_alpha   90.00
_cell.angle_beta   90.00
_cell.angle_gamma   90.00
#
_symmetry.space_group_name_H-M   'P 1'
#
loop_
_entity.id
_entity.type
_entity.pdbx_description
1 polymer ?
#
loop_
_entity_poly.entity_id
_entity_poly.type
_entity_poly.pdbx_seq_one_letter_code
_entity_poly.pdbx_strand_id
1 'polypeptide(L)'
;MSPCLAGAMAPQLPQPLELTFRLLGAAEAPQAAAVLAAALEVPREPIQFLAARTLLERESAYEHWLLVQHVPRLPPSVCDLIRHQASLLQPAFKQALLHGSAETRQQAYVAVRQLGLIAPLPFVLELLRNPNLPDGELAAETLRDVVGPLADRWHQHHRDLAAPGHTSGPAQTHGPAHGHGPAHGHGPAHGHGTAHGHGTAHGHGTAHGHGTAHGHGTLHAAATALAAAHETPAAASQTLHEEREQVLKYLAEAIDHWSDGTLPADIAESVLILGDPQHPVIRRVLWHGAWSTRAVLFRLLQESRHPGVLQFLTDSLRERYPHPQVFAAIQQRRDGEFIAALLRSVEHGVSPPVAQNLQQVDRLAWLSLPLEHLDVIPPPLQPALVTFVEATQIPREQKAAVLEWLLRHGTTPARLAATERLSLIDEETARDVVRENLSSADAAVQAWATAQLRHVALPDAYALLVRRLDSPLPEVREAARRELAGFNTEMVLALADEWSREQAHRAGQLLLRIDPDALDKLRSALWHPSSQKRIRNLRSIVHLGLHDRLTDVLAALVHDPDPMVRRVVAEALAAIPTETAELALLVLLEDEHPRVRDTAATMLQRREHTAASSTEGRL
;
A
#
# COMPACT_ATOMS: atom_id res chain seq x y z
N MET A 1 10.18 -38.35 15.88
CA MET A 1 9.18 -39.37 15.51
C MET A 1 7.85 -38.98 16.13
N SER A 2 6.96 -38.36 15.35
CA SER A 2 5.65 -37.90 15.83
C SER A 2 4.68 -39.09 15.95
N PRO A 3 3.79 -39.16 16.97
CA PRO A 3 3.02 -40.37 17.27
C PRO A 3 1.79 -40.63 16.37
N CYS A 4 1.56 -39.85 15.31
CA CYS A 4 0.30 -39.86 14.56
C CYS A 4 0.21 -40.87 13.40
N LEU A 5 1.27 -41.63 13.08
CA LEU A 5 1.31 -42.48 11.87
C LEU A 5 0.64 -43.86 12.01
N ALA A 6 0.13 -44.22 13.20
CA ALA A 6 -0.27 -45.60 13.51
C ALA A 6 -1.68 -46.03 13.04
N GLY A 7 -2.49 -45.13 12.47
CA GLY A 7 -3.93 -45.36 12.27
C GLY A 7 -4.37 -45.91 10.91
N ALA A 8 -3.56 -45.80 9.85
CA ALA A 8 -3.92 -46.36 8.55
C ALA A 8 -3.39 -47.80 8.47
N MET A 9 -4.29 -48.79 8.30
CA MET A 9 -3.89 -50.19 8.09
C MET A 9 -2.94 -50.28 6.89
N ALA A 10 -1.64 -50.34 7.16
CA ALA A 10 -0.65 -50.58 6.15
C ALA A 10 -0.92 -51.95 5.51
N PRO A 11 -0.83 -52.10 4.18
CA PRO A 11 -0.80 -53.43 3.58
C PRO A 11 0.32 -54.24 4.24
N GLN A 12 0.15 -55.56 4.41
CA GLN A 12 1.24 -56.41 4.91
C GLN A 12 2.35 -56.45 3.86
N LEU A 13 3.50 -55.86 4.18
CA LEU A 13 4.57 -55.57 3.24
C LEU A 13 5.83 -56.42 3.52
N PRO A 14 6.67 -56.72 2.50
CA PRO A 14 7.94 -57.42 2.69
C PRO A 14 8.94 -56.58 3.51
N GLN A 15 9.49 -57.14 4.61
CA GLN A 15 10.47 -56.49 5.50
C GLN A 15 11.64 -55.76 4.80
N PRO A 16 12.22 -56.25 3.69
CA PRO A 16 13.33 -55.56 3.03
C PRO A 16 12.95 -54.19 2.43
N LEU A 17 11.71 -54.03 1.96
CA LEU A 17 11.24 -52.75 1.40
C LEU A 17 11.05 -51.72 2.51
N GLU A 18 10.47 -52.10 3.64
CA GLU A 18 10.31 -51.19 4.78
C GLU A 18 11.65 -50.65 5.30
N LEU A 19 12.67 -51.50 5.38
CA LEU A 19 14.01 -51.09 5.79
C LEU A 19 14.63 -50.11 4.80
N THR A 20 14.43 -50.33 3.49
CA THR A 20 14.90 -49.43 2.43
C THR A 20 14.27 -48.04 2.56
N PHE A 21 12.95 -47.96 2.69
CA PHE A 21 12.26 -46.67 2.84
C PHE A 21 12.57 -45.97 4.18
N ARG A 22 12.83 -46.72 5.25
CA ARG A 22 13.30 -46.15 6.52
C ARG A 22 14.67 -45.49 6.38
N LEU A 23 15.60 -46.11 5.64
CA LEU A 23 16.92 -45.53 5.35
C LEU A 23 16.80 -44.30 4.46
N LEU A 24 15.95 -44.33 3.44
CA LEU A 24 15.67 -43.17 2.58
C LEU A 24 15.04 -42.02 3.38
N GLY A 25 14.14 -42.32 4.32
CA GLY A 25 13.54 -41.32 5.20
C GLY A 25 14.56 -40.61 6.09
N ALA A 26 15.54 -41.36 6.62
CA ALA A 26 16.61 -40.83 7.48
C ALA A 26 17.75 -40.14 6.71
N ALA A 27 17.80 -40.26 5.38
CA ALA A 27 18.87 -39.70 4.57
C ALA A 27 18.67 -38.19 4.33
N GLU A 28 19.66 -37.37 4.69
CA GLU A 28 19.64 -35.92 4.43
C GLU A 28 19.97 -35.55 2.96
N ALA A 29 20.40 -36.54 2.17
CA ALA A 29 20.87 -36.32 0.81
C ALA A 29 19.69 -36.01 -0.16
N PRO A 30 19.78 -34.99 -1.03
CA PRO A 30 18.71 -34.62 -1.97
C PRO A 30 18.40 -35.72 -3.00
N GLN A 31 19.34 -36.63 -3.23
CA GLN A 31 19.14 -37.80 -4.09
C GLN A 31 18.08 -38.76 -3.51
N ALA A 32 17.89 -38.78 -2.19
CA ALA A 32 16.86 -39.59 -1.55
C ALA A 32 15.46 -39.15 -2.00
N ALA A 33 15.20 -37.85 -2.09
CA ALA A 33 13.93 -37.32 -2.58
C ALA A 33 13.67 -37.70 -4.05
N ALA A 34 14.70 -37.67 -4.91
CA ALA A 34 14.58 -38.09 -6.30
C ALA A 34 14.25 -39.59 -6.43
N VAL A 35 14.85 -40.43 -5.59
CA VAL A 35 14.53 -41.87 -5.54
C VAL A 35 13.10 -42.11 -5.04
N LEU A 36 12.66 -41.37 -4.02
CA LEU A 36 11.29 -41.45 -3.51
C LEU A 36 10.27 -40.99 -4.56
N ALA A 37 10.56 -39.94 -5.32
CA ALA A 37 9.70 -39.48 -6.42
C ALA A 37 9.61 -40.52 -7.55
N ALA A 38 10.74 -41.09 -7.96
CA ALA A 38 10.73 -42.20 -8.92
C ALA A 38 9.94 -43.41 -8.41
N ALA A 39 9.97 -43.67 -7.10
CA ALA A 39 9.18 -44.74 -6.48
C ALA A 39 7.67 -44.50 -6.53
N LEU A 40 7.20 -43.24 -6.60
CA LEU A 40 5.79 -42.91 -6.82
C LEU A 40 5.30 -43.28 -8.23
N GLU A 41 6.21 -43.33 -9.22
CA GLU A 41 5.88 -43.70 -10.60
C GLU A 41 5.82 -45.21 -10.83
N VAL A 42 6.35 -46.01 -9.90
CA VAL A 42 6.32 -47.47 -9.99
C VAL A 42 4.86 -47.96 -9.84
N PRO A 43 4.31 -48.74 -10.78
CA PRO A 43 2.92 -49.19 -10.76
C PRO A 43 2.70 -50.34 -9.76
N ARG A 44 3.09 -50.12 -8.50
CA ARG A 44 2.93 -51.03 -7.37
C ARG A 44 2.52 -50.22 -6.14
N GLU A 45 1.25 -50.33 -5.78
CA GLU A 45 0.64 -49.64 -4.65
C GLU A 45 1.45 -49.72 -3.33
N PRO A 46 1.97 -50.90 -2.91
CA PRO A 46 2.96 -51.02 -1.83
C PRO A 46 4.12 -50.04 -1.83
N ILE A 47 4.74 -49.83 -3.00
CA ILE A 47 5.93 -49.00 -3.17
C ILE A 47 5.52 -47.52 -3.16
N GLN A 48 4.43 -47.19 -3.85
CA GLN A 48 3.86 -45.85 -3.87
C GLN A 48 3.42 -45.39 -2.48
N PHE A 49 2.82 -46.27 -1.68
CA PHE A 49 2.41 -45.99 -0.31
C PHE A 49 3.60 -45.70 0.61
N LEU A 50 4.65 -46.53 0.56
CA LEU A 50 5.86 -46.30 1.33
C LEU A 50 6.57 -45.02 0.90
N ALA A 51 6.65 -44.74 -0.40
CA ALA A 51 7.23 -43.51 -0.93
C ALA A 51 6.48 -42.26 -0.45
N ALA A 52 5.15 -42.27 -0.55
CA ALA A 52 4.31 -41.17 -0.10
C ALA A 52 4.42 -40.94 1.42
N ARG A 53 4.39 -42.02 2.21
CA ARG A 53 4.57 -41.94 3.67
C ARG A 53 5.93 -41.36 4.03
N THR A 54 7.00 -41.84 3.40
CA THR A 54 8.36 -41.36 3.65
C THR A 54 8.54 -39.90 3.22
N LEU A 55 7.92 -39.46 2.12
CA LEU A 55 7.93 -38.04 1.73
C LEU A 55 7.15 -37.16 2.71
N LEU A 56 6.01 -37.61 3.24
CA LEU A 56 5.24 -36.89 4.26
C LEU A 56 6.00 -36.79 5.60
N GLU A 57 6.70 -37.85 6.00
CA GLU A 57 7.53 -37.90 7.21
C GLU A 57 8.73 -36.94 7.17
N ARG A 58 9.14 -36.53 5.96
CA ARG A 58 10.25 -35.60 5.77
C ARG A 58 9.73 -34.16 5.82
N GLU A 59 10.35 -33.31 6.62
CA GLU A 59 9.90 -31.93 6.89
C GLU A 59 10.36 -30.95 5.80
N SER A 60 10.07 -31.23 4.52
CA SER A 60 10.51 -30.41 3.39
C SER A 60 9.37 -30.05 2.45
N ALA A 61 9.08 -28.75 2.32
CA ALA A 61 8.04 -28.24 1.42
C ALA A 61 8.31 -28.57 -0.05
N TYR A 62 9.58 -28.66 -0.46
CA TYR A 62 9.95 -29.10 -1.80
C TYR A 62 9.58 -30.57 -2.03
N GLU A 63 9.88 -31.45 -1.08
CA GLU A 63 9.60 -32.88 -1.20
C GLU A 63 8.11 -33.19 -1.11
N HIS A 64 7.39 -32.46 -0.26
CA HIS A 64 5.93 -32.44 -0.23
C HIS A 64 5.35 -31.98 -1.57
N TRP A 65 5.98 -31.01 -2.23
CA TRP A 65 5.57 -30.61 -3.58
C TRP A 65 5.80 -31.73 -4.61
N LEU A 66 6.91 -32.46 -4.56
CA LEU A 66 7.12 -33.63 -5.43
C LEU A 66 5.98 -34.65 -5.26
N LEU A 67 5.57 -34.92 -4.01
CA LEU A 67 4.42 -35.79 -3.74
C LEU A 67 3.13 -35.27 -4.40
N VAL A 68 2.84 -33.98 -4.26
CA VAL A 68 1.65 -33.33 -4.84
C VAL A 68 1.61 -33.45 -6.37
N GLN A 69 2.75 -33.34 -7.05
CA GLN A 69 2.83 -33.46 -8.51
C GLN A 69 2.38 -34.83 -9.05
N HIS A 70 2.53 -35.89 -8.25
CA HIS A 70 2.15 -37.25 -8.65
C HIS A 70 0.70 -37.62 -8.33
N VAL A 71 -0.02 -36.82 -7.51
CA VAL A 71 -1.40 -37.08 -7.04
C VAL A 71 -2.36 -37.57 -8.14
N PRO A 72 -2.38 -37.00 -9.37
CA PRO A 72 -3.31 -37.46 -10.42
C PRO A 72 -3.14 -38.92 -10.86
N ARG A 73 -2.02 -39.56 -10.51
CA ARG A 73 -1.67 -40.93 -10.90
C ARG A 73 -1.60 -41.90 -9.71
N LEU A 74 -1.85 -41.42 -8.49
CA LEU A 74 -1.74 -42.24 -7.27
C LEU A 74 -3.02 -43.04 -7.00
N PRO A 75 -2.90 -44.25 -6.41
CA PRO A 75 -4.05 -45.08 -6.08
C PRO A 75 -4.82 -44.51 -4.86
N PRO A 76 -6.11 -44.88 -4.68
CA PRO A 76 -6.97 -44.34 -3.62
C PRO A 76 -6.38 -44.45 -2.20
N SER A 77 -5.72 -45.56 -1.86
CA SER A 77 -5.10 -45.77 -0.55
C SER A 77 -3.99 -44.77 -0.22
N VAL A 78 -3.25 -44.32 -1.23
CA VAL A 78 -2.20 -43.30 -1.08
C VAL A 78 -2.82 -41.91 -1.00
N CYS A 79 -3.86 -41.66 -1.80
CA CYS A 79 -4.64 -40.43 -1.69
C CYS A 79 -5.29 -40.30 -0.29
N ASP A 80 -5.75 -41.39 0.31
CA ASP A 80 -6.28 -41.43 1.68
C ASP A 80 -5.21 -41.06 2.70
N LEU A 81 -4.01 -41.64 2.60
CA LEU A 81 -2.87 -41.30 3.45
C LEU A 81 -2.56 -39.80 3.38
N ILE A 82 -2.51 -39.25 2.16
CA ILE A 82 -2.26 -37.82 1.93
C ILE A 82 -3.34 -36.96 2.57
N ARG A 83 -4.62 -37.32 2.40
CA ARG A 83 -5.76 -36.58 2.99
C ARG A 83 -5.68 -36.50 4.52
N HIS A 84 -5.28 -37.58 5.19
CA HIS A 84 -5.15 -37.60 6.65
C HIS A 84 -4.00 -36.72 7.16
N GLN A 85 -3.04 -36.37 6.31
CA GLN A 85 -1.86 -35.56 6.66
C GLN A 85 -1.79 -34.23 5.88
N ALA A 86 -2.93 -33.78 5.37
CA ALA A 86 -3.01 -32.61 4.49
C ALA A 86 -2.45 -31.31 5.12
N SER A 87 -2.45 -31.20 6.46
CA SER A 87 -1.87 -30.05 7.18
C SER A 87 -0.37 -29.90 6.93
N LEU A 88 0.37 -31.00 6.73
CA LEU A 88 1.81 -30.97 6.43
C LEU A 88 2.08 -30.38 5.04
N LEU A 89 1.12 -30.48 4.12
CA LEU A 89 1.27 -30.01 2.74
C LEU A 89 0.96 -28.52 2.56
N GLN A 90 0.44 -27.82 3.59
CA GLN A 90 0.09 -26.41 3.50
C GLN A 90 1.24 -25.52 2.98
N PRO A 91 2.50 -25.64 3.45
CA PRO A 91 3.62 -24.85 2.93
C PRO A 91 3.88 -25.10 1.44
N ALA A 92 3.77 -26.35 0.98
CA ALA A 92 3.94 -26.73 -0.42
C ALA A 92 2.84 -26.13 -1.29
N PHE A 93 1.58 -26.23 -0.87
CA PHE A 93 0.45 -25.62 -1.57
C PHE A 93 0.54 -24.10 -1.60
N LYS A 94 0.92 -23.45 -0.48
CA LYS A 94 1.14 -22.00 -0.44
C LYS A 94 2.17 -21.56 -1.46
N GLN A 95 3.33 -22.22 -1.49
CA GLN A 95 4.42 -21.90 -2.43
C GLN A 95 3.97 -22.11 -3.89
N ALA A 96 3.31 -23.24 -4.17
CA ALA A 96 2.86 -23.58 -5.52
C ALA A 96 1.76 -22.64 -6.03
N LEU A 97 0.74 -22.37 -5.22
CA LEU A 97 -0.41 -21.55 -5.59
C LEU A 97 -0.03 -20.06 -5.72
N LEU A 98 0.76 -19.50 -4.78
CA LEU A 98 1.07 -18.07 -4.76
C LEU A 98 2.32 -17.67 -5.56
N HIS A 99 3.29 -18.59 -5.71
CA HIS A 99 4.59 -18.28 -6.31
C HIS A 99 5.00 -19.25 -7.43
N GLY A 100 4.20 -20.28 -7.72
CA GLY A 100 4.48 -21.24 -8.77
C GLY A 100 4.24 -20.70 -10.18
N SER A 101 4.79 -21.40 -11.18
CA SER A 101 4.46 -21.18 -12.59
C SER A 101 2.99 -21.49 -12.89
N ALA A 102 2.47 -21.11 -14.06
CA ALA A 102 1.09 -21.43 -14.45
C ALA A 102 0.82 -22.95 -14.41
N GLU A 103 1.76 -23.76 -14.89
CA GLU A 103 1.68 -25.23 -14.84
C GLU A 103 1.66 -25.76 -13.40
N THR A 104 2.51 -25.19 -12.54
CA THR A 104 2.57 -25.53 -11.11
C THR A 104 1.24 -25.22 -10.42
N ARG A 105 0.62 -24.08 -10.70
CA ARG A 105 -0.67 -23.68 -10.15
C ARG A 105 -1.80 -24.60 -10.64
N GLN A 106 -1.82 -24.92 -11.93
CA GLN A 106 -2.79 -25.85 -12.50
C GLN A 106 -2.71 -27.23 -11.83
N GLN A 107 -1.50 -27.76 -11.63
CA GLN A 107 -1.29 -29.02 -10.92
C GLN A 107 -1.78 -28.95 -9.47
N ALA A 108 -1.53 -27.84 -8.78
CA ALA A 108 -2.00 -27.63 -7.42
C ALA A 108 -3.54 -27.64 -7.36
N TYR A 109 -4.24 -26.94 -8.26
CA TYR A 109 -5.72 -26.97 -8.32
C TYR A 109 -6.27 -28.38 -8.54
N VAL A 110 -5.68 -29.14 -9.45
CA VAL A 110 -6.10 -30.54 -9.70
C VAL A 110 -5.92 -31.38 -8.45
N ALA A 111 -4.77 -31.27 -7.78
CA ALA A 111 -4.49 -32.01 -6.55
C ALA A 111 -5.46 -31.64 -5.41
N VAL A 112 -5.75 -30.33 -5.24
CA VAL A 112 -6.73 -29.85 -4.24
C VAL A 112 -8.12 -30.44 -4.48
N ARG A 113 -8.59 -30.44 -5.74
CA ARG A 113 -9.90 -31.01 -6.12
C ARG A 113 -9.96 -32.52 -5.93
N GLN A 114 -8.98 -33.25 -6.45
CA GLN A 114 -8.95 -34.71 -6.38
C GLN A 114 -8.88 -35.23 -4.94
N LEU A 115 -8.15 -34.53 -4.07
CA LEU A 115 -8.01 -34.89 -2.67
C LEU A 115 -9.10 -34.24 -1.79
N GLY A 116 -9.89 -33.31 -2.32
CA GLY A 116 -10.93 -32.59 -1.57
C GLY A 116 -10.39 -31.84 -0.35
N LEU A 117 -9.22 -31.19 -0.48
CA LEU A 117 -8.53 -30.58 0.66
C LEU A 117 -9.10 -29.20 1.01
N ILE A 118 -9.45 -29.02 2.28
CA ILE A 118 -9.96 -27.74 2.81
C ILE A 118 -8.79 -26.80 3.20
N ALA A 119 -7.69 -27.36 3.70
CA ALA A 119 -6.54 -26.61 4.19
C ALA A 119 -5.89 -25.64 3.18
N PRO A 120 -5.87 -25.93 1.85
CA PRO A 120 -5.35 -25.00 0.85
C PRO A 120 -6.33 -23.90 0.39
N LEU A 121 -7.61 -23.97 0.79
CA LEU A 121 -8.64 -23.04 0.29
C LEU A 121 -8.31 -21.57 0.53
N PRO A 122 -7.79 -21.13 1.69
CA PRO A 122 -7.36 -19.74 1.90
C PRO A 122 -6.45 -19.20 0.78
N PHE A 123 -5.49 -20.01 0.30
CA PHE A 123 -4.57 -19.62 -0.77
C PHE A 123 -5.24 -19.58 -2.14
N VAL A 124 -6.19 -20.49 -2.40
CA VAL A 124 -7.02 -20.47 -3.61
C VAL A 124 -7.88 -19.19 -3.66
N LEU A 125 -8.38 -18.76 -2.51
CA LEU A 125 -9.21 -17.56 -2.37
C LEU A 125 -8.42 -16.26 -2.53
N GLU A 126 -7.16 -16.22 -2.11
CA GLU A 126 -6.28 -15.08 -2.38
C GLU A 126 -6.13 -14.84 -3.89
N LEU A 127 -6.08 -15.90 -4.69
CA LEU A 127 -5.95 -15.81 -6.15
C LEU A 127 -7.21 -15.25 -6.81
N LEU A 128 -8.41 -15.57 -6.29
CA LEU A 128 -9.67 -14.94 -6.74
C LEU A 128 -9.74 -13.44 -6.45
N ARG A 129 -8.99 -12.96 -5.46
CA ARG A 129 -8.96 -11.54 -5.11
C ARG A 129 -8.00 -10.72 -5.98
N ASN A 130 -7.15 -11.37 -6.76
CA ASN A 130 -6.18 -10.69 -7.62
C ASN A 130 -6.72 -10.56 -9.05
N PRO A 131 -7.15 -9.36 -9.47
CA PRO A 131 -7.73 -9.14 -10.80
C PRO A 131 -6.74 -9.34 -11.95
N ASN A 132 -5.43 -9.46 -11.66
CA ASN A 132 -4.37 -9.58 -12.66
C ASN A 132 -3.96 -11.03 -12.95
N LEU A 133 -4.60 -12.03 -12.34
CA LEU A 133 -4.24 -13.44 -12.54
C LEU A 133 -5.26 -14.16 -13.45
N PRO A 134 -4.80 -14.88 -14.49
CA PRO A 134 -5.67 -15.58 -15.45
C PRO A 134 -6.32 -16.86 -14.88
N ASP A 135 -6.05 -17.23 -13.62
CA ASP A 135 -6.48 -18.49 -13.03
C ASP A 135 -7.80 -18.39 -12.25
N GLY A 136 -8.54 -17.28 -12.40
CA GLY A 136 -9.79 -17.02 -11.68
C GLY A 136 -10.83 -18.13 -11.84
N GLU A 137 -11.03 -18.59 -13.08
CA GLU A 137 -11.96 -19.69 -13.38
C GLU A 137 -11.55 -21.01 -12.70
N LEU A 138 -10.26 -21.37 -12.76
CA LEU A 138 -9.74 -22.59 -12.13
C LEU A 138 -9.85 -22.54 -10.60
N ALA A 139 -9.63 -21.36 -10.01
CA ALA A 139 -9.80 -21.15 -8.58
C ALA A 139 -11.28 -21.28 -8.17
N ALA A 140 -12.20 -20.66 -8.93
CA ALA A 140 -13.63 -20.74 -8.69
C ALA A 140 -14.19 -22.16 -8.87
N GLU A 141 -13.77 -22.86 -9.93
CA GLU A 141 -14.08 -24.27 -10.17
C GLU A 141 -13.60 -25.13 -9.00
N THR A 142 -12.35 -24.92 -8.55
CA THR A 142 -11.79 -25.64 -7.41
C THR A 142 -12.59 -25.42 -6.13
N LEU A 143 -13.03 -24.20 -5.87
CA LEU A 143 -13.86 -23.90 -4.70
C LEU A 143 -15.23 -24.54 -4.79
N ARG A 144 -15.86 -24.52 -5.96
CA ARG A 144 -17.14 -25.19 -6.19
C ARG A 144 -17.03 -26.69 -5.97
N ASP A 145 -15.99 -27.32 -6.51
CA ASP A 145 -15.76 -28.75 -6.45
C ASP A 145 -15.37 -29.24 -5.03
N VAL A 146 -14.73 -28.39 -4.22
CA VAL A 146 -14.36 -28.75 -2.84
C VAL A 146 -15.46 -28.38 -1.85
N VAL A 147 -16.06 -27.19 -1.96
CA VAL A 147 -17.04 -26.67 -1.01
C VAL A 147 -18.46 -27.18 -1.30
N GLY A 148 -18.82 -27.40 -2.58
CA GLY A 148 -20.14 -27.93 -2.97
C GLY A 148 -20.44 -29.31 -2.36
N PRO A 149 -19.57 -30.32 -2.53
CA PRO A 149 -19.77 -31.64 -1.92
C PRO A 149 -19.73 -31.64 -0.38
N LEU A 150 -19.12 -30.63 0.23
CA LEU A 150 -19.21 -30.42 1.68
C LEU A 150 -20.66 -30.03 2.04
N ALA A 151 -21.23 -29.02 1.37
CA ALA A 151 -22.64 -28.62 1.53
C ALA A 151 -23.61 -29.79 1.27
N ASP A 152 -23.40 -30.54 0.17
CA ASP A 152 -24.28 -31.65 -0.21
C ASP A 152 -24.25 -32.81 0.79
N ARG A 153 -23.07 -33.16 1.34
CA ARG A 153 -22.95 -34.19 2.39
C ARG A 153 -23.72 -33.81 3.64
N TRP A 154 -23.74 -32.53 4.01
CA TRP A 154 -24.54 -32.06 5.14
C TRP A 154 -26.04 -32.04 4.85
N HIS A 155 -26.46 -31.69 3.63
CA HIS A 155 -27.85 -31.80 3.21
C HIS A 155 -28.35 -33.25 3.14
N GLN A 156 -27.49 -34.22 2.79
CA GLN A 156 -27.84 -35.65 2.82
C GLN A 156 -28.01 -36.17 4.25
N HIS A 157 -27.10 -35.83 5.16
CA HIS A 157 -27.22 -36.19 6.59
C HIS A 157 -28.51 -35.67 7.23
N HIS A 158 -28.97 -34.46 6.85
CA HIS A 158 -30.25 -33.92 7.30
C HIS A 158 -31.47 -34.59 6.67
N ARG A 159 -31.39 -35.04 5.42
CA ARG A 159 -32.47 -35.84 4.79
C ARG A 159 -32.65 -37.19 5.47
N ASP A 160 -31.55 -37.82 5.89
CA ASP A 160 -31.59 -39.11 6.58
C ASP A 160 -32.14 -38.99 8.01
N LEU A 161 -31.94 -37.83 8.67
CA LEU A 161 -32.53 -37.51 9.97
C LEU A 161 -34.00 -37.03 9.88
N ALA A 162 -34.42 -36.51 8.73
CA ALA A 162 -35.74 -35.91 8.52
C ALA A 162 -36.73 -36.80 7.75
N ALA A 163 -36.54 -38.13 7.71
CA ALA A 163 -37.51 -39.04 7.11
C ALA A 163 -38.84 -39.04 7.90
N PRO A 164 -39.99 -38.59 7.32
CA PRO A 164 -41.27 -38.66 8.00
C PRO A 164 -42.14 -39.81 7.47
N GLY A 165 -42.92 -40.43 8.36
CA GLY A 165 -44.09 -41.19 7.95
C GLY A 165 -45.04 -40.33 7.10
N HIS A 166 -45.48 -40.90 5.98
CA HIS A 166 -46.55 -40.51 5.04
C HIS A 166 -47.02 -39.04 4.96
N THR A 167 -46.97 -38.43 3.76
CA THR A 167 -48.11 -37.70 3.14
C THR A 167 -47.85 -37.36 1.65
N SER A 168 -48.94 -37.14 0.90
CA SER A 168 -49.05 -36.82 -0.53
C SER A 168 -48.47 -35.44 -0.92
N GLY A 169 -47.48 -35.40 -1.83
CA GLY A 169 -46.77 -34.20 -2.32
C GLY A 169 -45.94 -34.44 -3.59
N PRO A 170 -45.22 -33.43 -4.13
CA PRO A 170 -44.68 -33.38 -5.51
C PRO A 170 -43.73 -34.54 -5.84
N ALA A 171 -43.86 -35.09 -7.06
CA ALA A 171 -43.06 -36.23 -7.51
C ALA A 171 -41.87 -35.77 -8.37
N GLN A 172 -40.65 -36.02 -7.88
CA GLN A 172 -39.41 -35.93 -8.66
C GLN A 172 -38.89 -37.35 -8.90
N THR A 173 -38.69 -37.73 -10.17
CA THR A 173 -38.18 -39.08 -10.50
C THR A 173 -37.20 -39.05 -11.68
N HIS A 174 -36.33 -40.05 -11.76
CA HIS A 174 -35.43 -40.29 -12.89
C HIS A 174 -36.00 -41.31 -13.90
N GLY A 175 -37.33 -41.33 -14.06
CA GLY A 175 -38.10 -42.20 -14.98
C GLY A 175 -39.42 -41.55 -15.43
N PRO A 176 -40.33 -42.27 -16.13
CA PRO A 176 -41.60 -41.70 -16.59
C PRO A 176 -42.46 -41.26 -15.39
N ALA A 177 -42.92 -40.00 -15.43
CA ALA A 177 -43.63 -39.36 -14.31
C ALA A 177 -45.11 -39.09 -14.66
N HIS A 178 -46.03 -39.50 -13.76
CA HIS A 178 -47.48 -39.27 -13.85
C HIS A 178 -48.03 -38.62 -12.58
N GLY A 179 -48.78 -37.53 -12.73
CA GLY A 179 -49.40 -36.85 -11.57
C GLY A 179 -50.43 -35.77 -11.93
N HIS A 180 -51.25 -35.41 -10.94
CA HIS A 180 -52.28 -34.36 -11.03
C HIS A 180 -51.82 -33.01 -10.43
N GLY A 181 -50.50 -32.77 -10.37
CA GLY A 181 -49.83 -31.55 -9.86
C GLY A 181 -48.47 -31.31 -10.56
N PRO A 182 -47.61 -30.37 -10.09
CA PRO A 182 -46.33 -30.06 -10.74
C PRO A 182 -45.44 -31.30 -10.87
N ALA A 183 -44.97 -31.59 -12.08
CA ALA A 183 -44.17 -32.79 -12.39
C ALA A 183 -42.78 -32.43 -12.94
N HIS A 184 -41.73 -33.01 -12.35
CA HIS A 184 -40.33 -32.81 -12.72
C HIS A 184 -39.62 -34.14 -13.00
N GLY A 185 -39.00 -34.29 -14.18
CA GLY A 185 -38.25 -35.51 -14.51
C GLY A 185 -37.32 -35.38 -15.73
N HIS A 186 -36.35 -36.29 -15.82
CA HIS A 186 -35.40 -36.39 -16.93
C HIS A 186 -35.83 -37.44 -18.00
N GLY A 187 -37.15 -37.62 -18.19
CA GLY A 187 -37.79 -38.56 -19.14
C GLY A 187 -39.21 -38.11 -19.53
N PRO A 188 -40.02 -38.95 -20.22
CA PRO A 188 -41.37 -38.56 -20.65
C PRO A 188 -42.28 -38.19 -19.46
N ALA A 189 -42.86 -36.99 -19.50
CA ALA A 189 -43.70 -36.46 -18.42
C ALA A 189 -45.14 -36.22 -18.89
N HIS A 190 -46.13 -36.74 -18.16
CA HIS A 190 -47.56 -36.65 -18.46
C HIS A 190 -48.36 -36.17 -17.24
N GLY A 191 -49.07 -35.05 -17.35
CA GLY A 191 -49.87 -34.51 -16.26
C GLY A 191 -50.86 -33.41 -16.65
N HIS A 192 -51.79 -33.13 -15.75
CA HIS A 192 -52.75 -32.03 -15.85
C HIS A 192 -52.28 -30.89 -14.92
N GLY A 193 -51.26 -30.13 -15.33
CA GLY A 193 -50.59 -29.07 -14.54
C GLY A 193 -49.28 -28.57 -15.18
N THR A 194 -48.44 -27.83 -14.43
CA THR A 194 -47.12 -27.36 -14.89
C THR A 194 -46.13 -28.53 -15.02
N ALA A 195 -45.55 -28.74 -16.20
CA ALA A 195 -44.61 -29.83 -16.45
C ALA A 195 -43.22 -29.29 -16.86
N HIS A 196 -42.16 -29.81 -16.23
CA HIS A 196 -40.76 -29.44 -16.52
C HIS A 196 -39.92 -30.69 -16.73
N GLY A 197 -39.26 -30.82 -17.88
CA GLY A 197 -38.40 -31.98 -18.12
C GLY A 197 -37.40 -31.81 -19.26
N HIS A 198 -36.32 -32.59 -19.17
CA HIS A 198 -35.35 -32.74 -20.25
C HIS A 198 -35.76 -33.97 -21.10
N GLY A 199 -36.75 -33.80 -21.99
CA GLY A 199 -37.36 -34.87 -22.81
C GLY A 199 -38.69 -34.45 -23.47
N THR A 200 -39.50 -35.41 -23.95
CA THR A 200 -40.86 -35.16 -24.47
C THR A 200 -41.87 -34.93 -23.35
N ALA A 201 -42.54 -33.77 -23.35
CA ALA A 201 -43.57 -33.42 -22.37
C ALA A 201 -44.96 -33.28 -23.03
N HIS A 202 -46.00 -33.82 -22.38
CA HIS A 202 -47.40 -33.72 -22.81
C HIS A 202 -48.32 -33.39 -21.63
N GLY A 203 -49.03 -32.27 -21.71
CA GLY A 203 -49.96 -31.88 -20.66
C GLY A 203 -50.98 -30.84 -21.11
N HIS A 204 -52.06 -30.73 -20.33
CA HIS A 204 -53.05 -29.67 -20.47
C HIS A 204 -52.71 -28.56 -19.44
N GLY A 205 -51.73 -27.70 -19.77
CA GLY A 205 -51.16 -26.64 -18.91
C GLY A 205 -49.89 -26.00 -19.50
N THR A 206 -49.12 -25.26 -18.70
CA THR A 206 -47.81 -24.68 -19.09
C THR A 206 -46.70 -25.72 -19.07
N ALA A 207 -45.95 -25.86 -20.17
CA ALA A 207 -44.86 -26.82 -20.30
C ALA A 207 -43.53 -26.11 -20.57
N HIS A 208 -42.45 -26.58 -19.94
CA HIS A 208 -41.07 -26.13 -20.16
C HIS A 208 -40.16 -27.34 -20.32
N GLY A 209 -39.35 -27.34 -21.36
CA GLY A 209 -38.40 -28.42 -21.56
C GLY A 209 -37.35 -28.09 -22.59
N HIS A 210 -36.19 -28.72 -22.40
CA HIS A 210 -35.14 -28.76 -23.40
C HIS A 210 -35.40 -30.01 -24.29
N GLY A 211 -36.42 -29.93 -25.15
CA GLY A 211 -36.92 -31.04 -25.98
C GLY A 211 -38.22 -30.70 -26.73
N THR A 212 -38.88 -31.68 -27.36
CA THR A 212 -40.18 -31.50 -28.05
C THR A 212 -41.36 -31.51 -27.07
N ALA A 213 -42.16 -30.42 -27.04
CA ALA A 213 -43.34 -30.29 -26.18
C ALA A 213 -44.64 -30.19 -27.02
N HIS A 214 -45.71 -30.88 -26.61
CA HIS A 214 -47.06 -30.68 -27.15
C HIS A 214 -48.07 -30.48 -26.02
N GLY A 215 -48.89 -29.44 -26.15
CA GLY A 215 -49.94 -29.12 -25.18
C GLY A 215 -50.84 -28.01 -25.71
N HIS A 216 -52.05 -27.92 -25.15
CA HIS A 216 -53.06 -26.91 -25.52
C HIS A 216 -52.92 -25.61 -24.70
N GLY A 217 -51.69 -25.14 -24.43
CA GLY A 217 -51.37 -23.95 -23.59
C GLY A 217 -50.09 -23.20 -24.03
N THR A 218 -49.63 -22.20 -23.25
CA THR A 218 -48.47 -21.34 -23.59
C THR A 218 -47.11 -22.06 -23.49
N LEU A 219 -46.24 -21.84 -24.48
CA LEU A 219 -44.91 -22.49 -24.65
C LEU A 219 -43.76 -21.47 -24.68
N HIS A 220 -42.64 -21.77 -24.00
CA HIS A 220 -41.36 -21.04 -24.11
C HIS A 220 -40.24 -22.03 -24.46
N ALA A 221 -39.54 -21.80 -25.58
CA ALA A 221 -38.37 -22.57 -26.00
C ALA A 221 -37.24 -21.61 -26.37
N ALA A 222 -36.05 -21.81 -25.81
CA ALA A 222 -34.85 -21.02 -26.13
C ALA A 222 -34.07 -21.67 -27.26
N ALA A 223 -33.91 -20.96 -28.38
CA ALA A 223 -33.10 -21.38 -29.52
C ALA A 223 -31.61 -21.03 -29.27
N THR A 224 -30.74 -22.01 -29.46
CA THR A 224 -29.29 -21.87 -29.44
C THR A 224 -28.81 -21.17 -30.72
N ALA A 225 -28.12 -20.03 -30.58
CA ALA A 225 -27.34 -19.43 -31.64
C ALA A 225 -25.88 -19.28 -31.21
N LEU A 226 -25.02 -19.84 -32.05
CA LEU A 226 -23.56 -19.92 -31.98
C LEU A 226 -22.95 -18.51 -32.15
N ALA A 227 -22.24 -17.99 -31.14
CA ALA A 227 -21.35 -16.84 -31.31
C ALA A 227 -20.12 -17.01 -30.39
N ALA A 228 -19.02 -17.44 -30.98
CA ALA A 228 -17.72 -17.44 -30.34
C ALA A 228 -17.04 -16.07 -30.49
N ALA A 229 -16.17 -15.77 -29.52
CA ALA A 229 -15.07 -14.79 -29.56
C ALA A 229 -15.37 -13.34 -29.14
N HIS A 230 -15.36 -13.11 -27.82
CA HIS A 230 -14.54 -12.13 -27.07
C HIS A 230 -15.28 -11.75 -25.79
N GLU A 231 -14.93 -12.39 -24.67
CA GLU A 231 -15.38 -11.91 -23.36
C GLU A 231 -14.71 -10.57 -23.06
N THR A 232 -15.54 -9.55 -22.82
CA THR A 232 -15.06 -8.24 -22.41
C THR A 232 -14.63 -8.29 -20.93
N PRO A 233 -13.66 -7.47 -20.49
CA PRO A 233 -13.20 -7.47 -19.08
C PRO A 233 -14.31 -7.24 -18.06
N ALA A 234 -15.37 -6.53 -18.45
CA ALA A 234 -16.55 -6.30 -17.65
C ALA A 234 -17.40 -7.57 -17.43
N ALA A 235 -17.51 -8.45 -18.43
CA ALA A 235 -18.23 -9.72 -18.31
C ALA A 235 -17.48 -10.71 -17.41
N ALA A 236 -16.17 -10.84 -17.58
CA ALA A 236 -15.30 -11.68 -16.73
C ALA A 236 -15.29 -11.21 -15.26
N SER A 237 -15.41 -9.90 -15.02
CA SER A 237 -15.49 -9.34 -13.66
C SER A 237 -16.85 -9.62 -12.99
N GLN A 238 -17.94 -9.65 -13.77
CA GLN A 238 -19.28 -9.98 -13.27
C GLN A 238 -19.38 -11.47 -12.90
N THR A 239 -18.85 -12.37 -13.73
CA THR A 239 -18.83 -13.82 -13.47
C THR A 239 -18.07 -14.18 -12.20
N LEU A 240 -16.91 -13.55 -11.95
CA LEU A 240 -16.14 -13.80 -10.72
C LEU A 240 -16.85 -13.29 -9.45
N HIS A 241 -17.62 -12.21 -9.57
CA HIS A 241 -18.42 -11.70 -8.46
C HIS A 241 -19.56 -12.67 -8.10
N GLU A 242 -20.27 -13.19 -9.11
CA GLU A 242 -21.31 -14.21 -8.93
C GLU A 242 -20.75 -15.50 -8.32
N GLU A 243 -19.57 -15.93 -8.76
CA GLU A 243 -18.90 -17.11 -8.20
C GLU A 243 -18.48 -16.88 -6.73
N ARG A 244 -17.98 -15.69 -6.39
CA ARG A 244 -17.66 -15.32 -5.01
C ARG A 244 -18.88 -15.36 -4.10
N GLU A 245 -19.99 -14.78 -4.53
CA GLU A 245 -21.28 -14.81 -3.80
C GLU A 245 -21.74 -16.26 -3.58
N GLN A 246 -21.66 -17.10 -4.61
CA GLN A 246 -22.07 -18.49 -4.52
C GLN A 246 -21.17 -19.31 -3.58
N VAL A 247 -19.85 -19.13 -3.62
CA VAL A 247 -18.92 -19.77 -2.68
C VAL A 247 -19.16 -19.30 -1.24
N LEU A 248 -19.37 -17.99 -1.04
CA LEU A 248 -19.73 -17.44 0.27
C LEU A 248 -21.00 -18.07 0.83
N LYS A 249 -22.02 -18.26 0.00
CA LYS A 249 -23.27 -18.93 0.40
C LYS A 249 -23.02 -20.37 0.85
N TYR A 250 -22.24 -21.15 0.10
CA TYR A 250 -21.92 -22.52 0.50
C TYR A 250 -21.12 -22.59 1.80
N LEU A 251 -20.14 -21.69 1.99
CA LEU A 251 -19.39 -21.61 3.25
C LEU A 251 -20.29 -21.15 4.42
N ALA A 252 -21.27 -20.29 4.16
CA ALA A 252 -22.27 -19.89 5.16
C ALA A 252 -23.11 -21.08 5.63
N GLU A 253 -23.62 -21.86 4.67
CA GLU A 253 -24.40 -23.05 4.94
C GLU A 253 -23.55 -24.08 5.69
N ALA A 254 -22.27 -24.24 5.32
CA ALA A 254 -21.32 -25.07 6.05
C ALA A 254 -21.19 -24.69 7.53
N ILE A 255 -21.12 -23.38 7.82
CA ILE A 255 -21.04 -22.86 9.19
C ILE A 255 -22.33 -23.11 9.96
N ASP A 256 -23.48 -22.85 9.36
CA ASP A 256 -24.79 -22.94 10.02
C ASP A 256 -25.12 -24.39 10.43
N HIS A 257 -24.61 -25.38 9.69
CA HIS A 257 -24.84 -26.81 9.96
C HIS A 257 -23.70 -27.49 10.73
N TRP A 258 -22.68 -26.75 11.15
CA TRP A 258 -21.59 -27.29 11.96
C TRP A 258 -22.03 -27.40 13.44
N SER A 259 -22.79 -28.45 13.77
CA SER A 259 -23.33 -28.67 15.12
C SER A 259 -22.40 -29.45 16.05
N ASP A 260 -21.47 -30.25 15.51
CA ASP A 260 -20.66 -31.19 16.27
C ASP A 260 -19.19 -30.77 16.32
N GLY A 261 -18.84 -29.90 17.28
CA GLY A 261 -17.46 -29.57 17.63
C GLY A 261 -16.97 -28.19 17.14
N THR A 262 -15.64 -28.01 17.11
CA THR A 262 -15.00 -26.76 16.67
C THR A 262 -14.99 -26.67 15.14
N LEU A 263 -15.55 -25.59 14.59
CA LEU A 263 -15.49 -25.28 13.15
C LEU A 263 -14.02 -25.35 12.66
N PRO A 264 -13.73 -26.03 11.53
CA PRO A 264 -12.38 -26.06 10.98
C PRO A 264 -11.90 -24.64 10.69
N ALA A 265 -10.68 -24.32 11.14
CA ALA A 265 -10.11 -22.98 11.02
C ALA A 265 -10.05 -22.53 9.56
N ASP A 266 -9.74 -23.43 8.63
CA ASP A 266 -9.62 -23.13 7.20
C ASP A 266 -10.95 -22.67 6.57
N ILE A 267 -12.10 -23.21 7.02
CA ILE A 267 -13.44 -22.79 6.57
C ILE A 267 -13.74 -21.39 7.12
N ALA A 268 -13.48 -21.19 8.42
CA ALA A 268 -13.70 -19.90 9.07
C ALA A 268 -12.80 -18.80 8.48
N GLU A 269 -11.55 -19.12 8.18
CA GLU A 269 -10.58 -18.21 7.56
C GLU A 269 -10.99 -17.88 6.12
N SER A 270 -11.42 -18.88 5.35
CA SER A 270 -11.96 -18.71 4.00
C SER A 270 -13.12 -17.72 3.95
N VAL A 271 -14.02 -17.78 4.93
CA VAL A 271 -15.15 -16.86 5.07
C VAL A 271 -14.70 -15.43 5.35
N LEU A 272 -13.68 -15.24 6.18
CA LEU A 272 -13.09 -13.91 6.43
C LEU A 272 -12.33 -13.37 5.22
N ILE A 273 -11.65 -14.24 4.45
CA ILE A 273 -10.91 -13.86 3.24
C ILE A 273 -11.85 -13.40 2.13
N LEU A 274 -12.95 -14.11 1.92
CA LEU A 274 -13.94 -13.76 0.90
C LEU A 274 -14.96 -12.72 1.35
N GLY A 275 -15.21 -12.61 2.65
CA GLY A 275 -16.26 -11.80 3.20
C GLY A 275 -15.97 -10.31 3.06
N ASP A 276 -16.93 -9.55 2.56
CA ASP A 276 -16.99 -8.12 2.87
C ASP A 276 -17.57 -7.96 4.30
N PRO A 277 -17.03 -7.08 5.16
CA PRO A 277 -17.60 -6.79 6.48
C PRO A 277 -19.11 -6.44 6.47
N GLN A 278 -19.62 -5.86 5.38
CA GLN A 278 -21.04 -5.54 5.18
C GLN A 278 -21.89 -6.74 4.76
N HIS A 279 -21.26 -7.80 4.26
CA HIS A 279 -21.97 -8.91 3.66
C HIS A 279 -22.92 -9.57 4.67
N PRO A 280 -24.21 -9.79 4.33
CA PRO A 280 -25.22 -10.26 5.28
C PRO A 280 -24.86 -11.56 6.00
N VAL A 281 -24.26 -12.52 5.28
CA VAL A 281 -23.77 -13.77 5.88
C VAL A 281 -22.70 -13.50 6.93
N ILE A 282 -21.71 -12.66 6.62
CA ILE A 282 -20.59 -12.39 7.52
C ILE A 282 -21.10 -11.70 8.79
N ARG A 283 -21.99 -10.72 8.63
CA ARG A 283 -22.65 -10.05 9.76
C ARG A 283 -23.46 -11.03 10.59
N ARG A 284 -24.25 -11.91 9.97
CA ARG A 284 -25.03 -12.93 10.67
C ARG A 284 -24.12 -13.84 11.48
N VAL A 285 -23.07 -14.38 10.89
CA VAL A 285 -22.15 -15.31 11.56
C VAL A 285 -21.39 -14.62 12.70
N LEU A 286 -20.88 -13.40 12.49
CA LEU A 286 -20.13 -12.67 13.52
C LEU A 286 -20.99 -12.24 14.71
N TRP A 287 -22.22 -11.79 14.47
CA TRP A 287 -23.09 -11.25 15.54
C TRP A 287 -23.99 -12.31 16.18
N HIS A 288 -24.53 -13.23 15.37
CA HIS A 288 -25.58 -14.16 15.77
C HIS A 288 -25.16 -15.64 15.67
N GLY A 289 -23.94 -15.92 15.22
CA GLY A 289 -23.41 -17.28 15.14
C GLY A 289 -23.23 -17.94 16.51
N ALA A 290 -23.19 -19.27 16.51
CA ALA A 290 -22.89 -20.07 17.70
C ALA A 290 -21.58 -19.62 18.37
N TRP A 291 -21.49 -19.78 19.69
CA TRP A 291 -20.30 -19.34 20.44
C TRP A 291 -19.02 -20.02 19.95
N SER A 292 -19.07 -21.33 19.65
CA SER A 292 -17.94 -22.11 19.13
C SER A 292 -17.43 -21.55 17.79
N THR A 293 -18.34 -21.20 16.89
CA THR A 293 -18.03 -20.56 15.59
C THR A 293 -17.41 -19.18 15.78
N ARG A 294 -18.04 -18.32 16.59
CA ARG A 294 -17.52 -16.97 16.84
C ARG A 294 -16.16 -16.99 17.52
N ALA A 295 -15.91 -17.95 18.43
CA ALA A 295 -14.61 -18.13 19.07
C ALA A 295 -13.49 -18.44 18.08
N VAL A 296 -13.75 -19.27 17.05
CA VAL A 296 -12.77 -19.54 15.99
C VAL A 296 -12.51 -18.30 15.13
N LEU A 297 -13.56 -17.58 14.72
CA LEU A 297 -13.42 -16.36 13.91
C LEU A 297 -12.65 -15.28 14.67
N PHE A 298 -12.97 -15.03 15.95
CA PHE A 298 -12.27 -14.02 16.74
C PHE A 298 -10.81 -14.37 17.00
N ARG A 299 -10.50 -15.66 17.18
CA ARG A 299 -9.10 -16.13 17.23
C ARG A 299 -8.38 -15.85 15.92
N LEU A 300 -9.00 -16.15 14.78
CA LEU A 300 -8.41 -15.87 13.46
C LEU A 300 -8.18 -14.38 13.23
N LEU A 301 -9.10 -13.51 13.65
CA LEU A 301 -8.87 -12.06 13.62
C LEU A 301 -7.64 -11.63 14.43
N GLN A 302 -7.29 -12.35 15.50
CA GLN A 302 -6.12 -12.04 16.34
C GLN A 302 -4.82 -12.69 15.86
N GLU A 303 -4.88 -13.87 15.23
CA GLU A 303 -3.70 -14.72 14.99
C GLU A 303 -3.38 -14.92 13.49
N SER A 304 -4.38 -14.89 12.60
CA SER A 304 -4.16 -15.14 11.17
C SER A 304 -3.29 -14.06 10.56
N ARG A 305 -2.26 -14.47 9.81
CA ARG A 305 -1.40 -13.58 9.01
C ARG A 305 -1.80 -13.56 7.54
N HIS A 306 -2.95 -14.14 7.20
CA HIS A 306 -3.40 -14.22 5.82
C HIS A 306 -3.78 -12.81 5.30
N PRO A 307 -3.27 -12.36 4.14
CA PRO A 307 -3.54 -11.02 3.61
C PRO A 307 -5.03 -10.69 3.53
N GLY A 308 -5.84 -11.66 3.08
CA GLY A 308 -7.28 -11.49 3.03
C GLY A 308 -7.98 -11.21 4.37
N VAL A 309 -7.52 -11.81 5.48
CA VAL A 309 -8.05 -11.55 6.83
C VAL A 309 -7.57 -10.20 7.36
N LEU A 310 -6.31 -9.83 7.07
CA LEU A 310 -5.79 -8.51 7.43
C LEU A 310 -6.54 -7.40 6.68
N GLN A 311 -6.86 -7.63 5.41
CA GLN A 311 -7.71 -6.72 4.63
C GLN A 311 -9.12 -6.64 5.23
N PHE A 312 -9.70 -7.77 5.65
CA PHE A 312 -11.01 -7.77 6.31
C PHE A 312 -11.02 -6.87 7.56
N LEU A 313 -9.96 -6.92 8.38
CA LEU A 313 -9.81 -6.04 9.54
C LEU A 313 -9.74 -4.56 9.14
N THR A 314 -8.98 -4.22 8.10
CA THR A 314 -8.85 -2.82 7.65
C THR A 314 -10.09 -2.31 6.96
N ASP A 315 -10.79 -3.14 6.18
CA ASP A 315 -12.06 -2.79 5.54
C ASP A 315 -13.15 -2.62 6.60
N SER A 316 -13.11 -3.42 7.66
CA SER A 316 -14.03 -3.27 8.79
C SER A 316 -13.96 -1.89 9.44
N LEU A 317 -12.82 -1.18 9.38
CA LEU A 317 -12.71 0.19 9.91
C LEU A 317 -13.46 1.22 9.07
N ARG A 318 -13.82 0.90 7.83
CA ARG A 318 -14.61 1.79 6.96
C ARG A 318 -16.11 1.72 7.27
N GLU A 319 -16.51 0.73 8.08
CA GLU A 319 -17.89 0.48 8.42
C GLU A 319 -18.47 1.46 9.41
N ARG A 320 -19.78 1.70 9.31
CA ARG A 320 -20.49 2.53 10.29
C ARG A 320 -20.52 1.89 11.68
N TYR A 321 -20.54 0.56 11.74
CA TYR A 321 -20.66 -0.21 12.98
C TYR A 321 -19.75 -1.44 12.92
N PRO A 322 -18.42 -1.27 13.03
CA PRO A 322 -17.50 -2.40 13.06
C PRO A 322 -17.78 -3.27 14.28
N HIS A 323 -17.57 -4.58 14.15
CA HIS A 323 -17.78 -5.50 15.27
C HIS A 323 -16.72 -5.24 16.38
N PRO A 324 -17.07 -5.27 17.69
CA PRO A 324 -16.13 -4.94 18.77
C PRO A 324 -14.82 -5.75 18.78
N GLN A 325 -14.86 -6.99 18.27
CA GLN A 325 -13.68 -7.84 18.17
C GLN A 325 -12.66 -7.39 17.12
N VAL A 326 -13.07 -6.54 16.16
CA VAL A 326 -12.13 -5.88 15.23
C VAL A 326 -11.23 -4.92 16.01
N PHE A 327 -11.80 -4.09 16.89
CA PHE A 327 -11.01 -3.22 17.75
C PHE A 327 -10.15 -4.03 18.72
N ALA A 328 -10.69 -5.11 19.31
CA ALA A 328 -9.90 -6.00 20.15
C ALA A 328 -8.68 -6.58 19.40
N ALA A 329 -8.85 -7.01 18.15
CA ALA A 329 -7.75 -7.48 17.32
C ALA A 329 -6.73 -6.36 17.05
N ILE A 330 -7.16 -5.17 16.62
CA ILE A 330 -6.26 -4.04 16.34
C ILE A 330 -5.42 -3.65 17.56
N GLN A 331 -6.03 -3.69 18.75
CA GLN A 331 -5.35 -3.33 19.99
C GLN A 331 -4.34 -4.39 20.48
N GLN A 332 -4.54 -5.67 20.16
CA GLN A 332 -3.75 -6.77 20.73
C GLN A 332 -2.66 -7.32 19.80
N ARG A 333 -2.84 -7.19 18.49
CA ARG A 333 -1.90 -7.72 17.50
C ARG A 333 -0.55 -7.03 17.54
N ARG A 334 0.49 -7.75 17.11
CA ARG A 334 1.91 -7.30 17.16
C ARG A 334 2.73 -7.68 15.93
N ASP A 335 2.14 -8.43 15.01
CA ASP A 335 2.82 -8.94 13.83
C ASP A 335 3.01 -7.86 12.77
N GLY A 336 4.16 -7.88 12.09
CA GLY A 336 4.56 -6.85 11.12
C GLY A 336 3.67 -6.82 9.89
N GLU A 337 3.17 -7.97 9.44
CA GLU A 337 2.24 -8.08 8.32
C GLU A 337 0.93 -7.33 8.59
N PHE A 338 0.38 -7.48 9.80
CA PHE A 338 -0.77 -6.71 10.26
C PHE A 338 -0.48 -5.21 10.35
N ILE A 339 0.64 -4.80 10.98
CA ILE A 339 1.00 -3.39 11.09
C ILE A 339 1.11 -2.76 9.70
N ALA A 340 1.79 -3.43 8.76
CA ALA A 340 1.90 -2.95 7.39
C ALA A 340 0.55 -2.88 6.65
N ALA A 341 -0.34 -3.86 6.84
CA ALA A 341 -1.69 -3.81 6.28
C ALA A 341 -2.50 -2.62 6.85
N LEU A 342 -2.42 -2.40 8.16
CA LEU A 342 -3.09 -1.31 8.85
C LEU A 342 -2.59 0.06 8.39
N LEU A 343 -1.27 0.26 8.30
CA LEU A 343 -0.69 1.51 7.83
C LEU A 343 -1.01 1.78 6.35
N ARG A 344 -0.99 0.76 5.49
CA ARG A 344 -1.44 0.90 4.09
C ARG A 344 -2.88 1.39 3.98
N SER A 345 -3.75 0.99 4.91
CA SER A 345 -5.16 1.39 4.89
C SER A 345 -5.39 2.89 5.12
N VAL A 346 -4.40 3.58 5.70
CA VAL A 346 -4.44 5.03 6.03
C VAL A 346 -3.37 5.85 5.32
N GLU A 347 -2.60 5.24 4.41
CA GLU A 347 -1.50 5.89 3.68
C GLU A 347 -1.94 7.16 2.92
N HIS A 348 -3.14 7.13 2.35
CA HIS A 348 -3.72 8.22 1.57
C HIS A 348 -4.61 9.14 2.43
N GLY A 349 -4.43 9.10 3.75
CA GLY A 349 -5.26 9.80 4.72
C GLY A 349 -6.39 8.94 5.29
N VAL A 350 -7.12 9.52 6.25
CA VAL A 350 -8.19 8.85 6.99
C VAL A 350 -9.54 9.40 6.57
N SER A 351 -10.44 8.55 6.09
CA SER A 351 -11.82 8.96 5.82
C SER A 351 -12.59 9.21 7.13
N PRO A 352 -13.65 10.05 7.13
CA PRO A 352 -14.37 10.35 8.37
C PRO A 352 -14.88 9.12 9.16
N PRO A 353 -15.41 8.05 8.53
CA PRO A 353 -15.78 6.83 9.25
C PRO A 353 -14.58 6.12 9.89
N VAL A 354 -13.46 6.02 9.17
CA VAL A 354 -12.24 5.40 9.70
C VAL A 354 -11.69 6.23 10.85
N ALA A 355 -11.70 7.56 10.75
CA ALA A 355 -11.25 8.43 11.82
C ALA A 355 -12.10 8.22 13.08
N GLN A 356 -13.43 8.23 12.95
CA GLN A 356 -14.34 7.98 14.07
C GLN A 356 -14.12 6.59 14.71
N ASN A 357 -13.87 5.57 13.90
CA ASN A 357 -13.61 4.22 14.41
C ASN A 357 -12.25 4.09 15.09
N LEU A 358 -11.21 4.72 14.55
CA LEU A 358 -9.88 4.73 15.16
C LEU A 358 -9.88 5.44 16.52
N GLN A 359 -10.79 6.38 16.77
CA GLN A 359 -10.97 6.97 18.11
C GLN A 359 -11.38 5.95 19.18
N GLN A 360 -11.87 4.75 18.81
CA GLN A 360 -12.17 3.69 19.78
C GLN A 360 -10.93 2.88 20.18
N VAL A 361 -9.80 3.10 19.52
CA VAL A 361 -8.53 2.42 19.79
C VAL A 361 -7.76 3.23 20.82
N ASP A 362 -7.73 2.75 22.06
CA ASP A 362 -7.09 3.44 23.20
C ASP A 362 -5.72 2.84 23.60
N ARG A 363 -5.36 1.70 23.02
CA ARG A 363 -4.10 1.01 23.30
C ARG A 363 -3.61 0.23 22.09
N LEU A 364 -2.30 0.13 21.95
CA LEU A 364 -1.66 -0.69 20.92
C LEU A 364 -0.59 -1.56 21.57
N ALA A 365 -0.79 -2.87 21.55
CA ALA A 365 0.09 -3.82 22.24
C ALA A 365 1.53 -3.82 21.68
N TRP A 366 1.71 -3.47 20.41
CA TRP A 366 3.04 -3.33 19.80
C TRP A 366 3.75 -2.05 20.23
N LEU A 367 3.04 -0.94 20.47
CA LEU A 367 3.64 0.28 21.04
C LEU A 367 3.97 0.17 22.54
N SER A 368 3.61 -0.94 23.18
CA SER A 368 4.03 -1.24 24.56
C SER A 368 5.42 -1.89 24.63
N LEU A 369 6.03 -2.21 23.47
CA LEU A 369 7.38 -2.76 23.35
C LEU A 369 8.39 -1.64 23.09
N PRO A 370 9.71 -1.87 23.32
CA PRO A 370 10.75 -0.94 22.89
C PRO A 370 10.63 -0.63 21.39
N LEU A 371 10.68 0.65 21.01
CA LEU A 371 10.34 1.12 19.64
C LEU A 371 11.30 0.65 18.53
N GLU A 372 12.40 -0.03 18.87
CA GLU A 372 13.33 -0.66 17.90
C GLU A 372 12.61 -1.63 16.93
N HIS A 373 11.53 -2.28 17.36
CA HIS A 373 10.76 -3.16 16.47
C HIS A 373 10.04 -2.42 15.32
N LEU A 374 9.93 -1.08 15.38
CA LEU A 374 9.34 -0.28 14.31
C LEU A 374 10.22 -0.24 13.05
N ASP A 375 11.48 -0.67 13.13
CA ASP A 375 12.37 -0.85 11.98
C ASP A 375 11.80 -1.83 10.93
N VAL A 376 10.88 -2.71 11.34
CA VAL A 376 10.18 -3.64 10.46
C VAL A 376 9.18 -2.92 9.54
N ILE A 377 8.77 -1.69 9.86
CA ILE A 377 7.83 -0.91 9.05
C ILE A 377 8.53 -0.46 7.75
N PRO A 378 8.00 -0.84 6.56
CA PRO A 378 8.56 -0.42 5.29
C PRO A 378 8.70 1.10 5.19
N PRO A 379 9.83 1.63 4.64
CA PRO A 379 10.07 3.07 4.53
C PRO A 379 8.91 3.90 3.94
N PRO A 380 8.19 3.43 2.89
CA PRO A 380 7.04 4.17 2.34
C PRO A 380 5.84 4.32 3.31
N LEU A 381 5.72 3.43 4.29
CA LEU A 381 4.58 3.41 5.23
C LEU A 381 4.84 4.21 6.51
N GLN A 382 6.06 4.66 6.74
CA GLN A 382 6.40 5.42 7.95
C GLN A 382 5.63 6.76 8.09
N PRO A 383 5.33 7.53 7.02
CA PRO A 383 4.46 8.71 7.14
C PRO A 383 3.04 8.34 7.62
N ALA A 384 2.51 7.20 7.14
CA ALA A 384 1.19 6.72 7.53
C ALA A 384 1.11 6.35 9.03
N LEU A 385 2.24 6.05 9.66
CA LEU A 385 2.31 5.82 11.11
C LEU A 385 1.91 7.07 11.91
N VAL A 386 2.32 8.26 11.46
CA VAL A 386 1.91 9.53 12.08
C VAL A 386 0.39 9.66 11.99
N THR A 387 -0.14 9.59 10.76
CA THR A 387 -1.57 9.68 10.48
C THR A 387 -2.40 8.68 11.30
N PHE A 388 -1.93 7.44 11.38
CA PHE A 388 -2.57 6.38 12.16
C PHE A 388 -2.61 6.71 13.66
N VAL A 389 -1.45 6.95 14.27
CA VAL A 389 -1.33 7.19 15.71
C VAL A 389 -2.12 8.42 16.14
N GLU A 390 -2.14 9.47 15.32
CA GLU A 390 -2.95 10.66 15.57
C GLU A 390 -4.44 10.38 15.59
N ALA A 391 -4.92 9.55 14.67
CA ALA A 391 -6.33 9.17 14.56
C ALA A 391 -6.83 8.26 15.69
N THR A 392 -5.93 7.72 16.53
CA THR A 392 -6.29 6.88 17.69
C THR A 392 -6.45 7.67 18.99
N GLN A 393 -6.96 7.02 20.04
CA GLN A 393 -7.05 7.54 21.41
C GLN A 393 -5.94 6.99 22.33
N ILE A 394 -4.82 6.51 21.77
CA ILE A 394 -3.69 6.07 22.61
C ILE A 394 -3.11 7.23 23.45
N PRO A 395 -2.45 6.93 24.58
CA PRO A 395 -1.87 7.95 25.46
C PRO A 395 -0.94 8.92 24.73
N ARG A 396 -1.00 10.20 25.11
CA ARG A 396 -0.18 11.26 24.51
C ARG A 396 1.32 10.95 24.54
N GLU A 397 1.80 10.34 25.62
CA GLU A 397 3.20 9.91 25.77
C GLU A 397 3.62 8.88 24.72
N GLN A 398 2.74 7.92 24.39
CA GLN A 398 3.00 6.94 23.33
C GLN A 398 3.00 7.61 21.96
N LYS A 399 2.11 8.58 21.72
CA LYS A 399 2.12 9.37 20.48
C LYS A 399 3.44 10.13 20.36
N ALA A 400 3.86 10.83 21.41
CA ALA A 400 5.11 11.58 21.45
C ALA A 400 6.33 10.67 21.19
N ALA A 401 6.39 9.50 21.82
CA ALA A 401 7.48 8.53 21.65
C ALA A 401 7.59 8.02 20.19
N VAL A 402 6.45 7.74 19.53
CA VAL A 402 6.43 7.36 18.11
C VAL A 402 6.92 8.50 17.23
N LEU A 403 6.48 9.73 17.48
CA LEU A 403 6.92 10.90 16.72
C LEU A 403 8.42 11.16 16.92
N GLU A 404 8.92 11.06 18.15
CA GLU A 404 10.35 11.19 18.45
C GLU A 404 11.15 10.11 17.71
N TRP A 405 10.70 8.85 17.74
CA TRP A 405 11.35 7.76 17.02
C TRP A 405 11.41 8.05 15.51
N LEU A 406 10.30 8.50 14.90
CA LEU A 406 10.27 8.89 13.49
C LEU A 406 11.20 10.06 13.19
N LEU A 407 11.30 11.02 14.11
CA LEU A 407 12.19 12.16 13.97
C LEU A 407 13.67 11.80 14.07
N ARG A 408 14.04 10.70 14.75
CA ARG A 408 15.42 10.21 14.89
C ARG A 408 15.80 9.18 13.82
N HIS A 409 14.88 8.27 13.48
CA HIS A 409 15.16 7.07 12.67
C HIS A 409 14.35 6.99 11.36
N GLY A 410 13.29 7.79 11.22
CA GLY A 410 12.41 7.73 10.07
C GLY A 410 13.02 8.30 8.78
N THR A 411 12.36 8.01 7.66
CA THR A 411 12.61 8.60 6.34
C THR A 411 12.31 10.10 6.32
N THR A 412 12.83 10.84 5.33
CA THR A 412 12.56 12.27 5.18
C THR A 412 11.06 12.61 5.15
N PRO A 413 10.19 11.90 4.39
CA PRO A 413 8.76 12.15 4.43
C PRO A 413 8.14 11.89 5.81
N ALA A 414 8.61 10.88 6.53
CA ALA A 414 8.11 10.57 7.86
C ALA A 414 8.53 11.60 8.91
N ARG A 415 9.77 12.13 8.81
CA ARG A 415 10.24 13.24 9.65
C ARG A 415 9.42 14.50 9.42
N LEU A 416 9.11 14.82 8.16
CA LEU A 416 8.24 15.95 7.82
C LEU A 416 6.84 15.78 8.40
N ALA A 417 6.21 14.61 8.23
CA ALA A 417 4.91 14.32 8.81
C ALA A 417 4.93 14.44 10.35
N ALA A 418 5.98 13.95 11.01
CA ALA A 418 6.14 14.08 12.46
C ALA A 418 6.38 15.53 12.90
N THR A 419 7.05 16.33 12.07
CA THR A 419 7.35 17.75 12.31
C THR A 419 6.08 18.59 12.39
N GLU A 420 5.10 18.31 11.53
CA GLU A 420 3.80 19.01 11.58
C GLU A 420 3.11 18.86 12.94
N ARG A 421 3.52 17.85 13.72
CA ARG A 421 2.94 17.43 15.00
C ARG A 421 3.89 17.60 16.18
N LEU A 422 4.88 18.49 16.06
CA LEU A 422 5.84 18.82 17.13
C LEU A 422 5.18 19.29 18.42
N SER A 423 3.96 19.83 18.37
CA SER A 423 3.20 20.23 19.57
C SER A 423 2.88 19.08 20.53
N LEU A 424 3.03 17.82 20.09
CA LEU A 424 2.88 16.62 20.91
C LEU A 424 4.17 16.23 21.64
N ILE A 425 5.32 16.70 21.17
CA ILE A 425 6.64 16.47 21.77
C ILE A 425 6.98 17.66 22.67
N ASP A 426 7.76 17.45 23.71
CA ASP A 426 8.29 18.56 24.49
C ASP A 426 9.30 19.38 23.67
N GLU A 427 9.36 20.68 23.93
CA GLU A 427 10.19 21.60 23.14
C GLU A 427 11.69 21.27 23.23
N GLU A 428 12.15 20.74 24.36
CA GLU A 428 13.56 20.43 24.58
C GLU A 428 13.99 19.23 23.72
N THR A 429 13.22 18.13 23.77
CA THR A 429 13.41 16.96 22.90
C THR A 429 13.33 17.35 21.43
N ALA A 430 12.36 18.17 21.03
CA ALA A 430 12.25 18.65 19.65
C ALA A 430 13.51 19.40 19.19
N ARG A 431 14.04 20.30 20.03
CA ARG A 431 15.28 21.03 19.76
C ARG A 431 16.48 20.09 19.69
N ASP A 432 16.55 19.10 20.58
CA ASP A 432 17.64 18.13 20.65
C ASP A 432 17.70 17.25 19.40
N VAL A 433 16.57 16.70 18.98
CA VAL A 433 16.45 15.95 17.73
C VAL A 433 16.92 16.79 16.54
N VAL A 434 16.43 18.04 16.41
CA VAL A 434 16.86 18.92 15.30
C VAL A 434 18.36 19.16 15.38
N ARG A 435 18.89 19.48 16.57
CA ARG A 435 20.30 19.78 16.81
C ARG A 435 21.22 18.61 16.47
N GLU A 436 20.85 17.39 16.82
CA GLU A 436 21.60 16.17 16.45
C GLU A 436 21.65 15.99 14.93
N ASN A 437 20.50 16.14 14.26
CA ASN A 437 20.36 15.89 12.82
C ASN A 437 20.93 17.01 11.92
N LEU A 438 21.25 18.18 12.48
CA LEU A 438 22.02 19.22 11.79
C LEU A 438 23.43 18.76 11.37
N SER A 439 23.93 17.64 11.90
CA SER A 439 25.22 17.05 11.54
C SER A 439 25.11 15.70 10.83
N SER A 440 23.90 15.32 10.40
CA SER A 440 23.67 14.05 9.70
C SER A 440 24.52 13.92 8.44
N ALA A 441 24.99 12.70 8.17
CA ALA A 441 25.66 12.35 6.92
C ALA A 441 24.70 12.29 5.73
N ASP A 442 23.40 12.11 5.98
CA ASP A 442 22.35 12.13 4.97
C ASP A 442 21.97 13.60 4.65
N ALA A 443 22.15 13.99 3.39
CA ALA A 443 21.89 15.35 2.93
C ALA A 443 20.41 15.77 3.08
N ALA A 444 19.48 14.84 2.86
CA ALA A 444 18.05 15.11 3.00
C ALA A 444 17.66 15.30 4.48
N VAL A 445 18.24 14.51 5.38
CA VAL A 445 18.02 14.66 6.84
C VAL A 445 18.63 15.97 7.34
N GLN A 446 19.83 16.35 6.90
CA GLN A 446 20.44 17.61 7.29
C GLN A 446 19.68 18.82 6.74
N ALA A 447 19.15 18.73 5.50
CA ALA A 447 18.29 19.75 4.91
C ALA A 447 16.97 19.88 5.67
N TRP A 448 16.35 18.75 6.05
CA TRP A 448 15.17 18.74 6.92
C TRP A 448 15.44 19.45 8.24
N ALA A 449 16.51 19.10 8.96
CA ALA A 449 16.86 19.73 10.24
C ALA A 449 17.11 21.23 10.09
N THR A 450 17.73 21.64 8.98
CA THR A 450 17.94 23.06 8.65
C THR A 450 16.62 23.80 8.48
N ALA A 451 15.64 23.18 7.81
CA ALA A 451 14.30 23.75 7.64
C ALA A 451 13.56 23.90 8.98
N GLN A 452 13.91 23.13 10.02
CA GLN A 452 13.22 23.20 11.31
C GLN A 452 13.76 24.27 12.26
N LEU A 453 14.92 24.88 11.99
CA LEU A 453 15.61 25.78 12.91
C LEU A 453 14.74 26.89 13.49
N ARG A 454 13.91 27.52 12.63
CA ARG A 454 12.99 28.59 13.06
C ARG A 454 11.75 28.04 13.74
N HIS A 455 11.22 26.92 13.23
CA HIS A 455 10.01 26.30 13.75
C HIS A 455 10.16 25.81 15.20
N VAL A 456 11.30 25.20 15.56
CA VAL A 456 11.56 24.75 16.94
C VAL A 456 12.14 25.85 17.85
N ALA A 457 12.23 27.08 17.34
CA ALA A 457 12.85 28.23 18.01
C ALA A 457 14.22 27.89 18.61
N LEU A 458 15.09 27.27 17.81
CA LEU A 458 16.44 26.93 18.26
C LEU A 458 17.21 28.22 18.61
N PRO A 459 17.99 28.27 19.71
CA PRO A 459 18.90 29.37 19.96
C PRO A 459 19.79 29.63 18.75
N ASP A 460 19.99 30.90 18.41
CA ASP A 460 20.79 31.35 17.26
C ASP A 460 20.32 30.83 15.88
N ALA A 461 19.03 30.47 15.73
CA ALA A 461 18.47 29.93 14.49
C ALA A 461 18.87 30.71 13.22
N TYR A 462 18.79 32.04 13.24
CA TYR A 462 19.20 32.87 12.09
C TYR A 462 20.69 32.78 11.78
N ALA A 463 21.55 32.79 12.81
CA ALA A 463 23.00 32.67 12.60
C ALA A 463 23.36 31.29 12.01
N LEU A 464 22.70 30.24 12.50
CA LEU A 464 22.83 28.90 11.96
C LEU A 464 22.36 28.83 10.50
N LEU A 465 21.19 29.37 10.18
CA LEU A 465 20.68 29.43 8.80
C LEU A 465 21.64 30.16 7.86
N VAL A 466 22.18 31.30 8.28
CA VAL A 466 23.17 32.06 7.49
C VAL A 466 24.44 31.24 7.25
N ARG A 467 24.91 30.46 8.22
CA ARG A 467 26.04 29.54 8.03
C ARG A 467 25.71 28.39 7.08
N ARG A 468 24.46 27.93 7.05
CA ARG A 468 24.00 26.83 6.18
C ARG A 468 23.93 27.20 4.70
N LEU A 469 23.86 28.49 4.36
CA LEU A 469 24.00 28.98 2.99
C LEU A 469 25.34 28.60 2.35
N ASP A 470 26.38 28.34 3.14
CA ASP A 470 27.72 27.96 2.67
C ASP A 470 27.95 26.43 2.69
N SER A 471 26.91 25.64 2.94
CA SER A 471 27.01 24.17 2.95
C SER A 471 27.48 23.64 1.59
N PRO A 472 28.34 22.60 1.52
CA PRO A 472 28.67 21.95 0.27
C PRO A 472 27.46 21.25 -0.36
N LEU A 473 26.47 20.86 0.45
CA LEU A 473 25.28 20.14 0.02
C LEU A 473 24.20 21.10 -0.52
N PRO A 474 23.79 20.98 -1.80
CA PRO A 474 22.77 21.83 -2.42
C PRO A 474 21.42 21.85 -1.67
N GLU A 475 20.97 20.70 -1.17
CA GLU A 475 19.68 20.54 -0.48
C GLU A 475 19.64 21.35 0.81
N VAL A 476 20.76 21.40 1.53
CA VAL A 476 20.92 22.16 2.77
C VAL A 476 20.93 23.66 2.50
N ARG A 477 21.64 24.10 1.44
CA ARG A 477 21.62 25.51 1.02
C ARG A 477 20.20 25.93 0.67
N GLU A 478 19.49 25.10 -0.08
CA GLU A 478 18.12 25.41 -0.51
C GLU A 478 17.13 25.44 0.67
N ALA A 479 17.28 24.54 1.64
CA ALA A 479 16.51 24.61 2.88
C ALA A 479 16.76 25.93 3.64
N ALA A 480 18.03 26.35 3.77
CA ALA A 480 18.36 27.61 4.42
C ALA A 480 17.80 28.83 3.67
N ARG A 481 17.84 28.83 2.33
CA ARG A 481 17.26 29.89 1.50
C ARG A 481 15.76 30.02 1.69
N ARG A 482 15.04 28.89 1.67
CA ARG A 482 13.59 28.87 1.92
C ARG A 482 13.23 29.46 3.28
N GLU A 483 13.95 29.06 4.33
CA GLU A 483 13.74 29.60 5.67
C GLU A 483 14.07 31.10 5.81
N LEU A 484 14.98 31.60 4.97
CA LEU A 484 15.39 33.00 4.94
C LEU A 484 14.68 33.81 3.85
N ALA A 485 13.69 33.25 3.14
CA ALA A 485 13.04 33.90 1.99
C ALA A 485 12.29 35.20 2.33
N GLY A 486 11.98 35.43 3.61
CA GLY A 486 11.46 36.70 4.09
C GLY A 486 12.47 37.86 3.94
N PHE A 487 13.77 37.58 3.90
CA PHE A 487 14.83 38.53 3.59
C PHE A 487 15.05 38.58 2.08
N ASN A 488 14.27 39.42 1.40
CA ASN A 488 14.21 39.47 -0.07
C ASN A 488 14.48 40.88 -0.62
N THR A 489 14.55 40.99 -1.95
CA THR A 489 14.87 42.24 -2.66
C THR A 489 13.92 43.38 -2.32
N GLU A 490 12.62 43.11 -2.20
CA GLU A 490 11.62 44.14 -1.88
C GLU A 490 11.84 44.71 -0.48
N MET A 491 12.02 43.83 0.50
CA MET A 491 12.30 44.21 1.89
C MET A 491 13.59 45.01 2.00
N VAL A 492 14.65 44.54 1.33
CA VAL A 492 15.98 45.18 1.34
C VAL A 492 15.94 46.57 0.70
N LEU A 493 15.27 46.75 -0.44
CA LEU A 493 15.13 48.06 -1.07
C LEU A 493 14.29 49.04 -0.24
N ALA A 494 13.26 48.54 0.44
CA ALA A 494 12.39 49.36 1.27
C ALA A 494 13.12 49.93 2.50
N LEU A 495 13.96 49.11 3.15
CA LEU A 495 14.61 49.44 4.42
C LEU A 495 16.06 49.92 4.30
N ALA A 496 16.66 49.89 3.11
CA ALA A 496 18.07 50.24 2.91
C ALA A 496 18.46 51.59 3.54
N ASP A 497 17.61 52.62 3.39
CA ASP A 497 17.86 53.97 3.88
C ASP A 497 17.90 54.06 5.42
N GLU A 498 17.31 53.08 6.13
CA GLU A 498 17.26 53.03 7.60
C GLU A 498 18.53 52.40 8.19
N TRP A 499 19.31 51.69 7.38
CA TRP A 499 20.50 50.98 7.82
C TRP A 499 21.76 51.84 7.72
N SER A 500 22.70 51.63 8.64
CA SER A 500 24.05 52.18 8.50
C SER A 500 24.71 51.64 7.23
N ARG A 501 25.72 52.35 6.70
CA ARG A 501 26.44 51.93 5.48
C ARG A 501 27.02 50.52 5.61
N GLU A 502 27.55 50.17 6.78
CA GLU A 502 28.08 48.84 7.05
C GLU A 502 26.98 47.77 7.09
N GLN A 503 25.84 48.07 7.74
CA GLN A 503 24.69 47.18 7.80
C GLN A 503 24.10 46.93 6.41
N ALA A 504 23.91 47.99 5.62
CA ALA A 504 23.42 47.89 4.25
C ALA A 504 24.35 47.05 3.37
N HIS A 505 25.67 47.24 3.48
CA HIS A 505 26.62 46.44 2.73
C HIS A 505 26.52 44.94 3.08
N ARG A 506 26.47 44.61 4.39
CA ARG A 506 26.28 43.22 4.85
C ARG A 506 24.93 42.65 4.39
N ALA A 507 23.87 43.45 4.41
CA ALA A 507 22.54 43.07 3.93
C ALA A 507 22.55 42.77 2.43
N GLY A 508 23.24 43.58 1.62
CA GLY A 508 23.41 43.33 0.19
C GLY A 508 24.11 42.00 -0.10
N GLN A 509 25.22 41.72 0.60
CA GLN A 509 25.93 40.44 0.44
C GLN A 509 25.09 39.24 0.89
N LEU A 510 24.32 39.39 1.97
CA LEU A 510 23.42 38.34 2.44
C LEU A 510 22.28 38.08 1.45
N LEU A 511 21.69 39.13 0.87
CA LEU A 511 20.65 39.01 -0.15
C LEU A 511 21.10 38.13 -1.32
N LEU A 512 22.31 38.37 -1.83
CA LEU A 512 22.87 37.58 -2.94
C LEU A 512 23.08 36.09 -2.60
N ARG A 513 23.30 35.76 -1.32
CA ARG A 513 23.46 34.37 -0.86
C ARG A 513 22.10 33.67 -0.68
N ILE A 514 21.09 34.42 -0.23
CA ILE A 514 19.73 33.92 0.00
C ILE A 514 18.98 33.73 -1.31
N ASP A 515 19.02 34.72 -2.20
CA ASP A 515 18.23 34.75 -3.43
C ASP A 515 19.15 34.75 -4.66
N PRO A 516 19.29 33.62 -5.37
CA PRO A 516 20.11 33.53 -6.58
C PRO A 516 19.71 34.53 -7.67
N ASP A 517 18.42 34.91 -7.71
CA ASP A 517 17.86 35.81 -8.72
C ASP A 517 17.84 37.28 -8.24
N ALA A 518 18.45 37.58 -7.09
CA ALA A 518 18.44 38.92 -6.50
C ALA A 518 18.94 39.99 -7.47
N LEU A 519 20.01 39.70 -8.23
CA LEU A 519 20.55 40.65 -9.20
C LEU A 519 19.55 40.96 -10.30
N ASP A 520 18.84 39.98 -10.84
CA ASP A 520 17.83 40.19 -11.89
C ASP A 520 16.60 40.95 -11.38
N LYS A 521 16.21 40.70 -10.13
CA LYS A 521 15.16 41.47 -9.45
C LYS A 521 15.59 42.93 -9.23
N LEU A 522 16.84 43.16 -8.82
CA LEU A 522 17.40 44.52 -8.68
C LEU A 522 17.52 45.23 -10.03
N ARG A 523 17.94 44.52 -11.09
CA ARG A 523 17.94 45.03 -12.48
C ARG A 523 16.55 45.49 -12.89
N SER A 524 15.55 44.66 -12.67
CA SER A 524 14.15 44.98 -12.98
C SER A 524 13.63 46.17 -12.18
N ALA A 525 14.02 46.28 -10.89
CA ALA A 525 13.63 47.38 -10.03
C ALA A 525 14.15 48.75 -10.52
N LEU A 526 15.28 48.78 -11.22
CA LEU A 526 15.84 50.00 -11.82
C LEU A 526 15.05 50.50 -13.04
N TRP A 527 14.18 49.68 -13.65
CA TRP A 527 13.34 50.04 -14.79
C TRP A 527 11.90 50.39 -14.41
N HIS A 528 11.65 50.71 -13.14
CA HIS A 528 10.30 51.02 -12.66
C HIS A 528 9.70 52.24 -13.41
N PRO A 529 8.40 52.24 -13.77
CA PRO A 529 7.78 53.35 -14.52
C PRO A 529 7.91 54.73 -13.87
N SER A 530 7.77 54.79 -12.55
CA SER A 530 8.00 56.00 -11.75
C SER A 530 9.50 56.30 -11.59
N SER A 531 9.94 57.47 -12.05
CA SER A 531 11.33 57.93 -11.91
C SER A 531 11.75 58.10 -10.45
N GLN A 532 10.85 58.53 -9.57
CA GLN A 532 11.12 58.63 -8.13
C GLN A 532 11.48 57.26 -7.52
N LYS A 533 10.82 56.18 -7.95
CA LYS A 533 11.19 54.83 -7.53
C LYS A 533 12.51 54.37 -8.12
N ARG A 534 12.81 54.69 -9.39
CA ARG A 534 14.13 54.39 -10.00
C ARG A 534 15.25 55.05 -9.20
N ILE A 535 15.10 56.34 -8.85
CA ILE A 535 16.07 57.08 -8.02
C ILE A 535 16.25 56.42 -6.66
N ARG A 536 15.15 56.08 -5.97
CA ARG A 536 15.22 55.42 -4.66
C ARG A 536 15.93 54.07 -4.76
N ASN A 537 15.50 53.22 -5.69
CA ASN A 537 16.09 51.89 -5.89
C ASN A 537 17.58 51.99 -6.21
N LEU A 538 17.99 52.93 -7.06
CA LEU A 538 19.39 53.18 -7.38
C LEU A 538 20.20 53.59 -6.15
N ARG A 539 19.69 54.51 -5.34
CA ARG A 539 20.35 54.92 -4.08
C ARG A 539 20.46 53.76 -3.10
N SER A 540 19.40 52.99 -2.92
CA SER A 540 19.42 51.78 -2.09
C SER A 540 20.48 50.80 -2.59
N ILE A 541 20.53 50.51 -3.89
CA ILE A 541 21.53 49.61 -4.51
C ILE A 541 22.96 50.10 -4.27
N VAL A 542 23.21 51.41 -4.39
CA VAL A 542 24.52 52.00 -4.08
C VAL A 542 24.86 51.83 -2.61
N HIS A 543 23.91 52.09 -1.71
CA HIS A 543 24.09 51.95 -0.26
C HIS A 543 24.32 50.50 0.18
N LEU A 544 23.67 49.54 -0.48
CA LEU A 544 23.93 48.10 -0.34
C LEU A 544 25.29 47.68 -0.91
N GLY A 545 25.95 48.55 -1.68
CA GLY A 545 27.23 48.27 -2.33
C GLY A 545 27.14 47.21 -3.42
N LEU A 546 26.02 47.15 -4.15
CA LEU A 546 25.77 46.19 -5.23
C LEU A 546 25.80 46.83 -6.64
N HIS A 547 26.09 48.12 -6.73
CA HIS A 547 26.07 48.90 -7.96
C HIS A 547 27.16 48.47 -8.96
N ASP A 548 28.29 47.97 -8.49
CA ASP A 548 29.37 47.39 -9.31
C ASP A 548 28.88 46.18 -10.13
N ARG A 549 28.01 45.34 -9.53
CA ARG A 549 27.41 44.17 -10.18
C ARG A 549 26.36 44.51 -11.24
N LEU A 550 25.97 45.78 -11.34
CA LEU A 550 24.90 46.27 -12.22
C LEU A 550 25.40 47.33 -13.21
N THR A 551 26.71 47.40 -13.44
CA THR A 551 27.36 48.43 -14.27
C THR A 551 26.76 48.55 -15.67
N ASP A 552 26.39 47.43 -16.29
CA ASP A 552 25.77 47.40 -17.62
C ASP A 552 24.38 48.06 -17.64
N VAL A 553 23.56 47.82 -16.61
CA VAL A 553 22.25 48.48 -16.48
C VAL A 553 22.42 49.97 -16.15
N LEU A 554 23.39 50.32 -15.30
CA LEU A 554 23.71 51.72 -15.01
C LEU A 554 24.16 52.49 -16.26
N ALA A 555 24.98 51.85 -17.11
CA ALA A 555 25.40 52.43 -18.38
C ALA A 555 24.22 52.66 -19.33
N ALA A 556 23.19 51.79 -19.33
CA ALA A 556 21.97 52.01 -20.10
C ALA A 556 21.13 53.18 -19.55
N LEU A 557 21.07 53.34 -18.23
CA LEU A 557 20.31 54.41 -17.57
C LEU A 557 20.92 55.81 -17.73
N VAL A 558 22.10 55.93 -18.33
CA VAL A 558 22.64 57.20 -18.84
C VAL A 558 21.69 57.84 -19.85
N HIS A 559 20.83 57.07 -20.51
CA HIS A 559 19.83 57.58 -21.43
C HIS A 559 18.41 57.64 -20.82
N ASP A 560 18.27 57.59 -19.48
CA ASP A 560 16.97 57.68 -18.83
C ASP A 560 16.29 59.02 -19.17
N PRO A 561 14.97 59.04 -19.46
CA PRO A 561 14.27 60.26 -19.81
C PRO A 561 14.27 61.32 -18.70
N ASP A 562 14.36 60.93 -17.43
CA ASP A 562 14.39 61.85 -16.30
C ASP A 562 15.83 62.29 -15.99
N PRO A 563 16.16 63.59 -16.13
CA PRO A 563 17.51 64.10 -15.88
C PRO A 563 17.98 63.88 -14.43
N MET A 564 17.06 63.78 -13.46
CA MET A 564 17.43 63.47 -12.08
C MET A 564 17.90 62.03 -11.94
N VAL A 565 17.31 61.08 -12.66
CA VAL A 565 17.78 59.68 -12.70
C VAL A 565 19.20 59.64 -13.25
N ARG A 566 19.45 60.28 -14.41
CA ARG A 566 20.78 60.37 -15.03
C ARG A 566 21.83 60.98 -14.10
N ARG A 567 21.45 62.00 -13.32
CA ARG A 567 22.33 62.59 -12.31
C ARG A 567 22.74 61.60 -11.22
N VAL A 568 21.78 60.83 -10.68
CA VAL A 568 22.07 59.82 -9.65
C VAL A 568 22.86 58.64 -10.24
N VAL A 569 22.65 58.31 -11.52
CA VAL A 569 23.48 57.34 -12.26
C VAL A 569 24.93 57.81 -12.33
N ALA A 570 25.19 59.09 -12.64
CA ALA A 570 26.55 59.64 -12.59
C ALA A 570 27.20 59.46 -11.20
N GLU A 571 26.47 59.80 -10.14
CA GLU A 571 26.93 59.63 -8.76
C GLU A 571 27.26 58.16 -8.44
N ALA A 572 26.45 57.20 -8.91
CA ALA A 572 26.65 55.77 -8.72
C ALA A 572 27.86 55.23 -9.50
N LEU A 573 28.00 55.62 -10.77
CA LEU A 573 29.11 55.20 -11.65
C LEU A 573 30.47 55.70 -11.15
N ALA A 574 30.50 56.83 -10.43
CA ALA A 574 31.72 57.41 -9.87
C ALA A 574 32.52 56.42 -8.99
N ALA A 575 31.80 55.55 -8.27
CA ALA A 575 32.40 54.60 -7.34
C ALA A 575 32.82 53.26 -8.00
N ILE A 576 32.57 53.07 -9.29
CA ILE A 576 32.83 51.80 -10.01
C ILE A 576 34.12 51.92 -10.83
N PRO A 577 35.21 51.23 -10.46
CA PRO A 577 36.50 51.35 -11.14
C PRO A 577 36.58 50.49 -12.43
N THR A 578 35.66 50.71 -13.36
CA THR A 578 35.63 50.05 -14.67
C THR A 578 35.63 51.06 -15.81
N GLU A 579 36.21 50.68 -16.94
CA GLU A 579 36.22 51.47 -18.18
C GLU A 579 34.79 51.72 -18.68
N THR A 580 33.90 50.73 -18.57
CA THR A 580 32.48 50.88 -18.91
C THR A 580 31.80 51.99 -18.11
N ALA A 581 32.11 52.12 -16.81
CA ALA A 581 31.55 53.17 -15.97
C ALA A 581 32.15 54.55 -16.30
N GLU A 582 33.42 54.59 -16.72
CA GLU A 582 34.08 55.81 -17.17
C GLU A 582 33.51 56.31 -18.50
N LEU A 583 33.38 55.42 -19.50
CA LEU A 583 32.74 55.74 -20.78
C LEU A 583 31.30 56.24 -20.58
N ALA A 584 30.54 55.59 -19.70
CA ALA A 584 29.19 56.03 -19.35
C ALA A 584 29.16 57.44 -18.71
N LEU A 585 30.14 57.78 -17.87
CA LEU A 585 30.29 59.14 -17.33
C LEU A 585 30.70 60.17 -18.39
N LEU A 586 31.55 59.80 -19.35
CA LEU A 586 31.94 60.66 -20.46
C LEU A 586 30.74 61.01 -21.34
N VAL A 587 29.84 60.06 -21.59
CA VAL A 587 28.58 60.33 -22.30
C VAL A 587 27.75 61.40 -21.59
N LEU A 588 27.71 61.39 -20.25
CA LEU A 588 26.96 62.37 -19.46
C LEU A 588 27.58 63.79 -19.45
N LEU A 589 28.83 63.96 -19.91
CA LEU A 589 29.42 65.30 -20.10
C LEU A 589 28.75 66.09 -21.23
N GLU A 590 28.16 65.39 -22.20
CA GLU A 590 27.45 65.98 -23.32
C GLU A 590 25.92 66.02 -23.09
N ASP A 591 25.46 65.71 -21.87
CA ASP A 591 24.03 65.67 -21.53
C ASP A 591 23.34 67.01 -21.78
N GLU A 592 22.10 66.99 -22.28
CA GLU A 592 21.31 68.21 -22.54
C GLU A 592 21.11 69.05 -21.27
N HIS A 593 20.99 68.42 -20.11
CA HIS A 593 20.68 69.08 -18.85
C HIS A 593 21.96 69.54 -18.11
N PRO A 594 22.15 70.85 -17.83
CA PRO A 594 23.39 71.37 -17.25
C PRO A 594 23.83 70.68 -15.94
N ARG A 595 22.89 70.46 -15.02
CA ARG A 595 23.17 69.79 -13.74
C ARG A 595 23.74 68.37 -13.89
N VAL A 596 23.38 67.66 -14.97
CA VAL A 596 23.89 66.31 -15.23
C VAL A 596 25.34 66.39 -15.69
N ARG A 597 25.65 67.30 -16.63
CA ARG A 597 27.04 67.59 -17.08
C ARG A 597 27.95 67.99 -15.93
N ASP A 598 27.50 68.93 -15.10
CA ASP A 598 28.26 69.41 -13.93
C ASP A 598 28.56 68.27 -12.95
N THR A 599 27.59 67.39 -12.73
CA THR A 599 27.76 66.21 -11.88
C THR A 599 28.75 65.22 -12.50
N ALA A 600 28.61 64.92 -13.79
CA ALA A 600 29.50 64.00 -14.50
C ALA A 600 30.96 64.48 -14.47
N ALA A 601 31.21 65.77 -14.74
CA ALA A 601 32.53 66.39 -14.65
C ALA A 601 33.11 66.28 -13.23
N THR A 602 32.28 66.56 -12.20
CA THR A 602 32.70 66.43 -10.80
C THR A 602 33.04 64.97 -10.45
N MET A 603 32.26 64.00 -10.94
CA MET A 603 32.48 62.58 -10.66
C MET A 603 33.74 62.04 -11.35
N LEU A 604 34.03 62.45 -12.59
CA LEU A 604 35.28 62.11 -13.30
C LEU A 604 36.51 62.69 -12.59
N GLN A 605 36.48 63.96 -12.19
CA GLN A 605 37.57 64.59 -11.45
C GLN A 605 37.86 63.88 -10.11
N ARG A 606 36.80 63.43 -9.42
CA ARG A 606 36.92 62.62 -8.19
C ARG A 606 37.57 61.27 -8.46
N ARG A 607 37.23 60.59 -9.56
CA ARG A 607 37.85 59.32 -9.96
C ARG A 607 39.35 59.50 -10.21
N GLU A 608 39.75 60.53 -10.96
CA GLU A 608 41.15 60.85 -11.23
C GLU A 608 41.96 61.09 -9.95
N HIS A 609 41.42 61.86 -9.00
CA HIS A 609 42.08 62.08 -7.70
C HIS A 609 42.19 60.80 -6.86
N THR A 610 41.19 59.93 -6.91
CA THR A 610 41.20 58.65 -6.19
C THR A 610 42.19 57.67 -6.82
N ALA A 611 42.33 57.69 -8.14
CA ALA A 611 43.35 56.93 -8.87
C ALA A 611 44.77 57.46 -8.60
N ALA A 612 44.99 58.77 -8.61
CA ALA A 612 46.29 59.38 -8.34
C ALA A 612 46.78 59.08 -6.91
N SER A 613 45.93 59.26 -5.90
CA SER A 613 46.25 59.00 -4.49
C SER A 613 46.50 57.51 -4.16
N SER A 614 45.88 56.58 -4.88
CA SER A 614 46.14 55.14 -4.72
C SER A 614 47.42 54.66 -5.42
N THR A 615 47.93 55.44 -6.37
CA THR A 615 49.21 55.17 -7.06
C THR A 615 50.40 55.68 -6.25
N GLU A 616 50.24 56.80 -5.52
CA GLU A 616 51.26 57.36 -4.61
C GLU A 616 51.46 56.56 -3.31
N GLY A 617 50.46 55.80 -2.84
CA GLY A 617 50.59 54.93 -1.65
C GLY A 617 51.18 53.54 -1.90
N ARG A 618 51.53 53.19 -3.14
CA ARG A 618 52.14 51.90 -3.54
C ARG A 618 53.59 52.02 -4.03
N LEU A 619 54.14 53.24 -4.06
CA LEU A 619 55.56 53.53 -4.22
C LEU A 619 56.18 53.76 -2.83
#